data_AF-F0GYC6-F1
#
_entry.id   AF-F0GYC6-F1
#
_cell.length_a   1.000
_cell.length_b   1.000
_cell.length_c   1.000
_cell.angle_alpha   90.00
_cell.angle_beta   90.00
_cell.angle_gamma   90.00
#
_symmetry.space_group_name_H-M   'P 1'
#
loop_
_entity.id
_entity.type
_entity.pdbx_description
1 polymer ?
#
loop_
_entity_poly.entity_id
_entity_poly.type
_entity_poly.pdbx_seq_one_letter_code
_entity_poly.pdbx_strand_id
1 'polypeptide(L)' 'GIYAGNGMMIHAGDPIQYTSINSKYWKSHFYGFGRPR' A
#
# COMPACT_ATOMS: atom_id res chain seq x y z
N GLY A 1 2.31 2.20 -4.00
CA GLY A 1 3.54 1.80 -3.28
C GLY A 1 3.87 0.36 -3.61
N ILE A 2 4.87 -0.21 -2.95
CA ILE A 2 5.32 -1.60 -3.16
C ILE A 2 4.71 -2.46 -2.05
N TYR A 3 3.99 -3.51 -2.42
CA TYR A 3 3.40 -4.44 -1.46
C TYR A 3 4.51 -5.21 -0.75
N ALA A 4 4.49 -5.17 0.59
CA ALA A 4 5.53 -5.73 1.45
C ALA A 4 5.08 -7.02 2.17
N GLY A 5 3.91 -7.56 1.83
CA GLY A 5 3.32 -8.71 2.51
C GLY A 5 2.48 -8.34 3.72
N ASN A 6 1.73 -9.31 4.25
CA ASN A 6 0.90 -9.17 5.47
C ASN A 6 -0.02 -7.93 5.49
N GLY A 7 -0.56 -7.52 4.33
CA GLY A 7 -1.41 -6.33 4.26
C GLY A 7 -0.67 -5.00 4.46
N MET A 8 0.66 -4.99 4.30
CA MET A 8 1.51 -3.81 4.42
C MET A 8 2.07 -3.39 3.07
N MET A 9 2.30 -2.09 2.92
CA MET A 9 2.91 -1.47 1.75
C MET A 9 3.95 -0.43 2.20
N ILE A 10 5.09 -0.36 1.50
CA ILE A 10 6.01 0.79 1.57
C ILE A 10 5.62 1.80 0.47
N HIS A 11 5.52 3.07 0.83
CA HIS A 11 5.19 4.12 -0.14
C HIS A 11 5.88 5.45 0.18
N ALA A 12 6.03 6.28 -0.86
CA ALA A 12 6.44 7.66 -0.74
C ALA A 12 5.26 8.52 -0.25
N GLY A 13 4.82 8.26 0.99
CA GLY A 13 3.99 9.20 1.75
C GLY A 13 4.83 10.34 2.32
N ASP A 14 4.20 11.15 3.16
CA ASP A 14 4.87 12.21 3.90
C ASP A 14 4.72 11.95 5.41
N PRO A 15 5.72 11.34 6.09
CA PRO A 15 7.01 10.84 5.57
C PRO A 15 6.89 9.49 4.83
N ILE A 16 8.00 9.06 4.22
CA ILE A 16 8.15 7.70 3.65
C ILE A 16 7.98 6.68 4.78
N GLN A 17 7.02 5.77 4.63
CA GLN A 17 6.64 4.87 5.73
C GLN A 17 5.99 3.57 5.23
N TYR A 18 5.98 2.58 6.12
CA TYR A 18 5.12 1.42 5.99
C TYR A 18 3.72 1.75 6.46
N THR A 19 2.71 1.35 5.68
CA THR A 19 1.31 1.57 6.03
C THR A 19 0.49 0.33 5.74
N SER A 20 -0.61 0.15 6.47
CA SER A 20 -1.54 -0.95 6.23
C SER A 20 -2.52 -0.59 5.11
N ILE A 21 -2.63 -1.45 4.10
CA ILE A 21 -3.62 -1.29 3.03
C ILE A 21 -5.06 -1.54 3.51
N ASN A 22 -5.22 -2.11 4.70
CA ASN A 22 -6.51 -2.39 5.32
C ASN A 22 -7.09 -1.18 6.07
N SER A 23 -6.38 -0.06 6.14
CA SER A 23 -6.92 1.17 6.73
C SER A 23 -8.12 1.68 5.92
N LYS A 24 -9.06 2.39 6.56
CA LYS A 24 -10.26 2.91 5.87
C LYS A 24 -9.89 3.75 4.64
N TYR A 25 -8.88 4.60 4.78
CA TYR A 25 -8.38 5.44 3.70
C TYR A 25 -7.84 4.60 2.53
N TRP A 26 -6.94 3.65 2.79
CA TRP A 26 -6.35 2.87 1.71
C TRP A 26 -7.36 1.92 1.07
N LYS A 27 -8.26 1.33 1.85
CA LYS A 27 -9.34 0.48 1.34
C LYS A 27 -10.29 1.23 0.39
N SER A 28 -10.58 2.51 0.64
CA SER A 28 -11.43 3.32 -0.26
C SER A 28 -10.70 3.82 -1.51
N HIS A 29 -9.37 3.83 -1.50
CA HIS A 29 -8.53 4.26 -2.63
C HIS A 29 -7.81 3.09 -3.32
N PHE A 30 -8.14 1.86 -2.96
CA PHE A 30 -7.49 0.66 -3.49
C PHE A 30 -8.04 0.30 -4.87
N TYR A 31 -7.17 0.30 -5.88
CA TYR A 31 -7.53 -0.13 -7.24
C TYR A 31 -7.28 -1.63 -7.45
N GLY A 32 -6.10 -2.11 -7.08
CA GLY A 32 -5.69 -3.50 -7.30
C GLY A 32 -4.18 -3.70 -7.17
N PHE A 33 -3.74 -4.94 -7.33
CA PHE A 33 -2.31 -5.29 -7.39
C PHE A 33 -1.85 -5.48 -8.84
N GLY A 34 -0.58 -5.18 -9.10
CA GLY A 34 0.07 -5.43 -10.39
C GLY A 34 1.40 -6.14 -10.18
N ARG A 35 1.73 -7.06 -11.09
CA ARG A 35 3.02 -7.77 -11.10
C ARG A 35 3.83 -7.31 -12.33
N PRO A 36 5.03 -6.75 -12.15
CA PRO A 36 5.95 -6.50 -13.26
C PRO A 36 6.26 -7.79 -14.03
N ARG A 37 6.61 -7.66 -15.31
CA ARG A 37 7.10 -8.78 -16.13
C ARG A 37 8.49 -9.21 -15.70
#